data_AF-A0A0T6UTM5-F1
#
_entry.id   AF-A0A0T6UTM5-F1
#
_cell.length_a   1.000
_cell.length_b   1.000
_cell.length_c   1.000
_cell.angle_alpha   90.00
_cell.angle_beta   90.00
_cell.angle_gamma   90.00
#
_symmetry.space_group_name_H-M   'P 1'
#
loop_
_entity.id
_entity.type
_entity.pdbx_description
1 polymer ?
#
loop_
_entity_poly.entity_id
_entity_poly.type
_entity_poly.pdbx_seq_one_letter_code
_entity_poly.pdbx_strand_id
1 'polypeptide(L)'
;MSLQRGTSRAHWLLATLAGLLLLSICAAQLWLYYTSAELNGRHHASGEVQLSNGQVLQLTHSLHIHNGRFYSMTRQGHGILETSGVVETGFLGTYRLRVERGEVHSLNEQSDDGMVFNLMYASHPDSVIHLSQLNGCLLARETQQLFCPES
;
A
#
# COMPACT_ATOMS: atom_id res chain seq x y z
N MET A 1 61.02 21.55 5.44
CA MET A 1 59.68 21.31 6.01
C MET A 1 58.62 21.77 5.01
N SER A 2 58.04 20.89 4.18
CA SER A 2 57.01 21.26 3.19
C SER A 2 55.89 20.22 3.00
N LEU A 3 55.68 19.33 3.97
CA LEU A 3 54.69 18.24 3.87
C LEU A 3 53.30 18.55 4.46
N GLN A 4 53.08 19.74 5.06
CA GLN A 4 51.82 20.06 5.75
C GLN A 4 50.69 20.64 4.87
N ARG A 5 50.95 21.10 3.64
CA ARG A 5 49.91 21.73 2.79
C ARG A 5 48.97 20.75 2.08
N GLY A 6 49.37 19.49 1.89
CA GLY A 6 48.58 18.49 1.17
C GLY A 6 47.44 17.88 2.00
N THR A 7 47.66 17.69 3.31
CA THR A 7 46.70 17.03 4.21
C THR A 7 45.50 17.92 4.53
N SER A 8 45.71 19.23 4.69
CA SER A 8 44.63 20.20 4.95
C SER A 8 43.59 20.25 3.82
N ARG A 9 44.01 20.17 2.56
CA ARG A 9 43.10 20.15 1.39
C ARG A 9 42.35 18.82 1.29
N ALA A 10 43.01 17.70 1.58
CA ALA A 10 42.37 16.40 1.61
C ALA A 10 41.30 16.31 2.72
N HIS A 11 41.57 16.85 3.91
CA HIS A 11 40.58 16.90 4.99
C HIS A 11 39.37 17.79 4.66
N TRP A 12 39.59 18.91 3.96
CA TRP A 12 38.51 19.76 3.45
C TRP A 12 37.64 19.05 2.41
N LEU A 13 38.26 18.36 1.45
CA LEU A 13 37.53 17.57 0.46
C LEU A 13 36.72 16.45 1.12
N LEU A 14 37.31 15.72 2.06
CA LEU A 14 36.62 14.69 2.83
C LEU A 14 35.46 15.25 3.65
N ALA A 15 35.61 16.43 4.27
CA ALA A 15 34.53 17.09 5.01
C ALA A 15 33.38 17.51 4.09
N THR A 16 33.68 18.06 2.91
CA THR A 16 32.63 18.42 1.93
C THR A 16 31.89 17.20 1.40
N LEU A 17 32.61 16.09 1.17
CA LEU A 17 32.03 14.85 0.67
C LEU A 17 31.18 14.17 1.75
N ALA A 18 31.64 14.16 3.00
CA ALA A 18 30.86 13.69 4.14
C ALA A 18 29.61 14.54 4.37
N GLY A 19 29.71 15.87 4.23
CA GLY A 19 28.56 16.77 4.31
C GLY A 19 27.52 16.52 3.22
N LEU A 20 27.96 16.36 1.97
CA LEU A 20 27.08 15.98 0.85
C LEU A 20 26.41 14.62 1.07
N LEU A 21 27.16 13.64 1.58
CA LEU A 21 26.60 12.32 1.91
C LEU A 21 25.51 12.43 2.99
N LEU A 22 25.79 13.18 4.07
CA LEU A 22 24.81 13.41 5.14
C LEU A 22 23.55 14.11 4.63
N LEU A 23 23.71 15.12 3.78
CA LEU A 23 22.59 15.86 3.20
C LEU A 23 21.76 14.97 2.26
N SER A 24 22.40 14.09 1.49
CA SER A 24 21.72 13.10 0.64
C SER A 24 20.94 12.07 1.47
N ILE A 25 21.49 11.64 2.61
CA ILE A 25 20.81 10.70 3.53
C ILE A 25 19.59 11.38 4.17
N CYS A 26 19.73 12.62 4.64
CA CYS A 26 18.59 13.39 5.18
C CYS A 26 17.50 13.59 4.12
N ALA A 27 17.86 13.95 2.89
CA ALA A 27 16.90 14.10 1.81
C ALA A 27 16.17 12.78 1.49
N ALA A 28 16.89 11.66 1.47
CA ALA A 28 16.30 10.34 1.25
C ALA A 28 15.36 9.94 2.40
N GLN A 29 15.75 10.19 3.66
CA GLN A 29 14.90 9.92 4.84
C GLN A 29 13.63 10.79 4.82
N LEU A 30 13.75 12.07 4.49
CA LEU A 30 12.61 12.98 4.41
C LEU A 30 11.66 12.59 3.28
N TRP A 31 12.22 12.15 2.13
CA TRP A 31 11.43 11.66 1.01
C TRP A 31 10.65 10.40 1.38
N LEU A 32 11.31 9.41 1.99
CA LEU A 32 10.66 8.19 2.49
C LEU A 32 9.56 8.49 3.51
N TYR A 33 9.79 9.45 4.41
CA TYR A 33 8.80 9.88 5.39
C TYR A 33 7.57 10.50 4.73
N TYR A 34 7.75 11.46 3.81
CA TYR A 34 6.66 12.13 3.11
C TYR A 34 5.79 11.13 2.33
N THR A 35 6.44 10.23 1.58
CA THR A 35 5.77 9.14 0.85
C THR A 35 4.97 8.24 1.81
N SER A 36 5.55 7.84 2.95
CA SER A 36 4.81 7.03 3.93
C SER A 36 3.63 7.76 4.58
N ALA A 37 3.77 9.08 4.82
CA ALA A 37 2.74 9.90 5.44
C ALA A 37 1.54 10.10 4.51
N GLU A 38 1.75 10.19 3.20
CA GLU A 38 0.68 10.32 2.20
C GLU A 38 -0.20 9.06 2.10
N LEU A 39 0.37 7.88 2.34
CA LEU A 39 -0.39 6.63 2.28
C LEU A 39 -1.20 6.35 3.57
N ASN A 40 -0.73 6.86 4.71
CA ASN A 40 -1.40 6.67 5.99
C ASN A 40 -2.79 7.31 5.98
N GLY A 41 -3.79 6.58 6.45
CA GLY A 41 -5.16 7.08 6.48
C GLY A 41 -6.20 6.00 6.28
N ARG A 42 -7.47 6.43 6.31
CA ARG A 42 -8.62 5.61 5.93
C ARG A 42 -9.01 5.94 4.50
N HIS A 43 -9.16 4.88 3.72
CA HIS A 43 -9.61 4.92 2.35
C HIS A 43 -10.84 4.04 2.20
N HIS A 44 -11.78 4.48 1.37
CA HIS A 44 -13.02 3.75 1.14
C HIS A 44 -13.31 3.68 -0.36
N ALA A 45 -13.86 2.56 -0.80
CA ALA A 45 -14.33 2.33 -2.16
C ALA A 45 -15.67 1.61 -2.11
N SER A 46 -16.64 2.06 -2.90
CA SER A 46 -17.93 1.39 -3.05
C SER A 46 -18.27 1.22 -4.52
N GLY A 47 -18.86 0.08 -4.88
CA GLY A 47 -19.28 -0.21 -6.24
C GLY A 47 -20.36 -1.28 -6.28
N GLU A 48 -20.73 -1.66 -7.49
CA GLU A 48 -21.71 -2.71 -7.75
C GLU A 48 -21.09 -3.77 -8.65
N VAL A 49 -21.33 -5.03 -8.32
CA VAL A 49 -20.90 -6.18 -9.11
C VAL A 49 -22.14 -6.95 -9.54
N GLN A 50 -22.29 -7.15 -10.85
CA GLN A 50 -23.33 -8.02 -11.37
C GLN A 50 -22.84 -9.47 -11.38
N LEU A 51 -23.58 -10.34 -10.71
CA LEU A 51 -23.34 -11.77 -10.67
C LEU A 51 -23.78 -12.45 -11.96
N SER A 52 -23.29 -13.68 -12.15
CA SER A 52 -23.61 -14.52 -13.32
C SER A 52 -25.11 -14.80 -13.46
N ASN A 53 -25.84 -14.81 -12.34
CA ASN A 53 -27.29 -15.00 -12.26
C ASN A 53 -28.09 -13.70 -12.54
N GLY A 54 -27.42 -12.59 -12.88
CA GLY A 54 -28.03 -11.30 -13.17
C GLY A 54 -28.32 -10.43 -11.93
N GLN A 55 -28.10 -10.94 -10.72
CA GLN A 55 -28.26 -10.19 -9.48
C GLN A 55 -27.14 -9.15 -9.32
N VAL A 56 -27.48 -7.95 -8.83
CA VAL A 56 -26.51 -6.90 -8.54
C VAL A 56 -26.20 -6.92 -7.03
N LEU A 57 -24.94 -7.05 -6.68
CA LEU A 57 -24.44 -6.97 -5.30
C LEU A 57 -23.68 -5.66 -5.10
N GLN A 58 -23.99 -4.96 -4.01
CA GLN A 58 -23.14 -3.88 -3.55
C GLN A 58 -21.84 -4.45 -2.96
N LEU A 59 -20.73 -3.87 -3.42
CA LEU A 59 -19.39 -4.10 -2.93
C LEU A 59 -18.96 -2.87 -2.14
N THR A 60 -18.55 -3.07 -0.90
CA THR A 60 -17.98 -2.02 -0.06
C THR A 60 -16.61 -2.46 0.39
N HIS A 61 -15.59 -1.64 0.18
CA HIS A 61 -14.23 -1.91 0.59
C HIS A 61 -13.70 -0.76 1.44
N SER A 62 -13.19 -1.07 2.63
CA SER A 62 -12.48 -0.11 3.46
C SER A 62 -11.04 -0.58 3.63
N LEU A 63 -10.12 0.38 3.59
CA LEU A 63 -8.68 0.16 3.74
C LEU A 63 -8.15 1.18 4.74
N HIS A 64 -7.55 0.70 5.82
CA HIS A 64 -6.89 1.51 6.81
C HIS A 64 -5.41 1.21 6.83
N ILE A 65 -4.59 2.22 6.59
CA ILE A 65 -3.13 2.12 6.57
C ILE A 65 -2.57 2.91 7.74
N HIS A 66 -1.80 2.23 8.57
CA HIS A 66 -1.16 2.83 9.74
C HIS A 66 0.20 2.20 10.00
N ASN A 67 1.24 3.05 10.05
CA ASN A 67 2.62 2.67 10.39
C ASN A 67 3.15 1.48 9.56
N GLY A 68 2.91 1.50 8.25
CA GLY A 68 3.40 0.45 7.34
C GLY A 68 2.63 -0.88 7.44
N ARG A 69 1.50 -0.91 8.16
CA ARG A 69 0.56 -2.04 8.15
C ARG A 69 -0.75 -1.59 7.52
N PHE A 70 -1.41 -2.52 6.84
CA PHE A 70 -2.75 -2.28 6.33
C PHE A 70 -3.75 -3.27 6.93
N TYR A 71 -4.97 -2.79 7.07
CA TYR A 71 -6.14 -3.55 7.46
C TYR A 71 -7.24 -3.19 6.48
N SER A 72 -7.73 -4.17 5.73
CA SER A 72 -8.81 -3.99 4.77
C SER A 72 -9.98 -4.89 5.08
N MET A 73 -11.17 -4.38 4.80
CA MET A 73 -12.41 -5.14 4.89
C MET A 73 -13.17 -4.97 3.58
N THR A 74 -13.46 -6.08 2.90
CA THR A 74 -14.34 -6.12 1.74
C THR A 74 -15.66 -6.76 2.14
N ARG A 75 -16.77 -6.06 1.93
CA ARG A 75 -18.11 -6.62 2.05
C ARG A 75 -18.71 -6.78 0.67
N GLN A 76 -19.14 -7.99 0.33
CA GLN A 76 -19.86 -8.29 -0.89
C GLN A 76 -21.13 -9.07 -0.53
N GLY A 77 -22.29 -8.39 -0.63
CA GLY A 77 -23.55 -8.97 -0.13
C GLY A 77 -23.46 -9.31 1.37
N HIS A 78 -23.62 -10.59 1.70
CA HIS A 78 -23.50 -11.11 3.08
C HIS A 78 -22.07 -11.51 3.48
N GLY A 79 -21.19 -11.73 2.50
CA GLY A 79 -19.80 -12.11 2.74
C GLY A 79 -18.96 -10.91 3.17
N ILE A 80 -18.14 -11.10 4.21
CA ILE A 80 -17.15 -10.12 4.67
C ILE A 80 -15.78 -10.78 4.60
N LEU A 81 -14.85 -10.18 3.90
CA LEU A 81 -13.44 -10.57 3.87
C LEU A 81 -12.65 -9.52 4.64
N GLU A 82 -11.96 -9.94 5.69
CA GLU A 82 -10.97 -9.14 6.39
C GLU A 82 -9.59 -9.58 5.96
N THR A 83 -8.75 -8.63 5.53
CA THR A 83 -7.36 -8.89 5.17
C THR A 83 -6.45 -7.92 5.90
N SER A 84 -5.28 -8.41 6.30
CA SER A 84 -4.28 -7.62 6.99
C SER A 84 -2.89 -8.02 6.53
N GLY A 85 -1.97 -7.07 6.59
CA GLY A 85 -0.60 -7.32 6.23
C GLY A 85 0.29 -6.09 6.31
N VAL A 86 1.35 -6.11 5.51
CA VAL A 86 2.35 -5.05 5.48
C VAL A 86 2.27 -4.25 4.20
N VAL A 87 2.53 -2.97 4.33
CA VAL A 87 2.75 -2.06 3.20
C VAL A 87 4.23 -2.07 2.88
N GLU A 88 4.57 -2.55 1.69
CA GLU A 88 5.91 -2.47 1.15
C GLU A 88 6.01 -1.27 0.22
N THR A 89 7.00 -0.42 0.47
CA THR A 89 7.33 0.70 -0.40
C THR A 89 8.41 0.27 -1.40
N GLY A 90 8.06 0.29 -2.68
CA GLY A 90 8.99 0.09 -3.78
C GLY A 90 9.75 1.36 -4.15
N PHE A 91 10.74 1.21 -5.03
CA PHE A 91 11.43 2.34 -5.65
C PHE A 91 10.42 3.19 -6.47
N LEU A 92 10.59 4.52 -6.49
CA LEU A 92 9.73 5.47 -7.22
C LEU A 92 8.27 5.60 -6.73
N GLY A 93 7.99 5.43 -5.44
CA GLY A 93 6.65 5.69 -4.89
C GLY A 93 5.59 4.66 -5.28
N THR A 94 6.03 3.46 -5.66
CA THR A 94 5.12 2.33 -5.88
C THR A 94 4.81 1.70 -4.52
N TYR A 95 3.53 1.55 -4.18
CA TYR A 95 3.13 0.87 -2.95
C TYR A 95 2.63 -0.53 -3.26
N ARG A 96 2.96 -1.47 -2.39
CA ARG A 96 2.52 -2.86 -2.46
C ARG A 96 1.90 -3.25 -1.13
N LEU A 97 0.70 -3.81 -1.16
CA LEU A 97 0.09 -4.43 0.00
C LEU A 97 0.40 -5.92 -0.07
N ARG A 98 1.18 -6.46 0.86
CA ARG A 98 1.42 -7.90 0.97
C ARG A 98 0.54 -8.47 2.07
N VAL A 99 -0.39 -9.34 1.68
CA VAL A 99 -1.34 -9.98 2.61
C VAL A 99 -0.59 -10.98 3.49
N GLU A 100 -0.69 -10.80 4.81
CA GLU A 100 -0.14 -11.77 5.78
C GLU A 100 -1.24 -12.71 6.31
N ARG A 101 -2.46 -12.19 6.44
CA ARG A 101 -3.61 -12.93 6.93
C ARG A 101 -4.89 -12.43 6.27
N GLY A 102 -5.72 -13.36 5.80
CA GLY A 102 -7.09 -13.09 5.36
C GLY A 102 -8.07 -14.04 6.04
N GLU A 103 -9.21 -13.52 6.44
CA GLU A 103 -10.30 -14.29 7.03
C GLU A 103 -11.62 -13.93 6.34
N VAL A 104 -12.38 -14.95 5.94
CA VAL A 104 -13.69 -14.78 5.32
C VAL A 104 -14.75 -15.10 6.36
N HIS A 105 -15.56 -14.11 6.69
CA HIS A 105 -16.70 -14.19 7.59
C HIS A 105 -18.02 -14.18 6.83
N SER A 106 -19.03 -14.81 7.43
CA SER A 106 -20.43 -14.70 7.00
C SER A 106 -20.71 -15.16 5.56
N LEU A 107 -20.08 -16.26 5.13
CA LEU A 107 -20.52 -16.98 3.93
C LEU A 107 -21.88 -17.65 4.22
N ASN A 108 -22.91 -17.28 3.47
CA ASN A 108 -24.24 -17.92 3.54
C ASN A 108 -24.38 -18.94 2.41
N GLU A 109 -25.24 -19.95 2.54
CA GLU A 109 -25.52 -20.96 1.50
C GLU A 109 -26.08 -20.36 0.19
N GLN A 110 -26.60 -19.13 0.22
CA GLN A 110 -27.00 -18.36 -0.97
C GLN A 110 -25.84 -17.59 -1.65
N SER A 111 -24.61 -17.75 -1.16
CA SER A 111 -23.44 -17.06 -1.72
C SER A 111 -23.03 -17.72 -3.02
N ASP A 112 -22.98 -16.93 -4.10
CA ASP A 112 -22.56 -17.40 -5.42
C ASP A 112 -21.13 -17.97 -5.39
N ASP A 113 -20.90 -19.11 -6.06
CA ASP A 113 -19.61 -19.80 -6.08
C ASP A 113 -18.46 -18.91 -6.58
N GLY A 114 -18.74 -18.01 -7.53
CA GLY A 114 -17.77 -17.05 -8.05
C GLY A 114 -17.39 -15.99 -7.02
N MET A 115 -18.34 -15.55 -6.19
CA MET A 115 -18.08 -14.68 -5.05
C MET A 115 -17.23 -15.39 -3.99
N VAL A 116 -17.59 -16.62 -3.62
CA VAL A 116 -16.85 -17.41 -2.64
C VAL A 116 -15.40 -17.62 -3.08
N PHE A 117 -15.20 -17.97 -4.35
CA PHE A 117 -13.86 -18.13 -4.92
C PHE A 117 -13.04 -16.84 -4.83
N ASN A 118 -13.61 -15.69 -5.21
CA ASN A 118 -12.92 -14.40 -5.16
C ASN A 118 -12.50 -14.03 -3.73
N LEU A 119 -13.38 -14.24 -2.74
CA LEU A 119 -13.08 -13.96 -1.33
C LEU A 119 -11.98 -14.88 -0.78
N MET A 120 -12.00 -16.17 -1.13
CA MET A 120 -10.98 -17.15 -0.73
C MET A 120 -9.63 -16.94 -1.43
N TYR A 121 -9.65 -16.44 -2.66
CA TYR A 121 -8.42 -16.10 -3.38
C TYR A 121 -7.80 -14.81 -2.84
N ALA A 122 -8.62 -13.80 -2.53
CA ALA A 122 -8.14 -12.56 -1.94
C ALA A 122 -7.68 -12.71 -0.47
N SER A 123 -8.11 -13.77 0.23
CA SER A 123 -7.62 -14.10 1.57
C SER A 123 -6.28 -14.84 1.59
N HIS A 124 -5.76 -15.25 0.42
CA HIS A 124 -4.55 -16.05 0.35
C HIS A 124 -3.34 -15.28 0.88
N PRO A 125 -2.55 -15.88 1.79
CA PRO A 125 -1.29 -15.30 2.25
C PRO A 125 -0.33 -15.07 1.09
N ASP A 126 0.49 -14.02 1.20
CA ASP A 126 1.48 -13.58 0.22
C ASP A 126 0.92 -13.09 -1.12
N SER A 127 -0.40 -12.91 -1.23
CA SER A 127 -0.95 -12.13 -2.33
C SER A 127 -0.47 -10.67 -2.25
N VAL A 128 -0.04 -10.13 -3.39
CA VAL A 128 0.52 -8.78 -3.51
C VAL A 128 -0.40 -7.93 -4.36
N ILE A 129 -0.89 -6.83 -3.79
CA ILE A 129 -1.72 -5.84 -4.48
C ILE A 129 -0.89 -4.58 -4.73
N HIS A 130 -0.74 -4.20 -5.99
CA HIS A 130 0.00 -3.01 -6.38
C HIS A 130 -0.93 -1.80 -6.40
N LEU A 131 -0.56 -0.78 -5.62
CA LEU A 131 -1.25 0.49 -5.59
C LEU A 131 -0.46 1.54 -6.39
N SER A 132 -1.15 2.20 -7.30
CA SER A 132 -0.65 3.38 -8.02
C SER A 132 -1.49 4.60 -7.69
N GLN A 133 -0.87 5.73 -7.40
CA GLN A 133 -1.59 6.99 -7.25
C GLN A 133 -2.20 7.43 -8.58
N LEU A 134 -3.47 7.82 -8.54
CA LEU A 134 -4.24 8.38 -9.63
C LEU A 134 -5.10 9.53 -9.08
N ASN A 135 -4.74 10.78 -9.41
CA ASN A 135 -5.50 11.98 -9.06
C ASN A 135 -5.86 12.12 -7.56
N GLY A 136 -4.93 11.76 -6.65
CA GLY A 136 -5.16 11.81 -5.20
C GLY A 136 -5.89 10.60 -4.62
N CYS A 137 -6.24 9.61 -5.45
CA CYS A 137 -6.73 8.29 -5.03
C CYS A 137 -5.67 7.21 -5.33
N LEU A 138 -5.79 6.04 -4.73
CA LEU A 138 -4.94 4.86 -4.95
C LEU A 138 -5.71 3.86 -5.81
N LEU A 139 -5.21 3.55 -7.00
CA LEU A 139 -5.73 2.49 -7.85
C LEU A 139 -4.99 1.18 -7.54
N ALA A 140 -5.71 0.16 -7.08
CA ALA A 140 -5.22 -1.21 -7.08
C ALA A 140 -5.25 -1.77 -8.49
N ARG A 141 -4.08 -2.13 -9.02
CA ARG A 141 -3.94 -2.54 -10.42
C ARG A 141 -4.59 -3.89 -10.70
N GLU A 142 -4.49 -4.83 -9.76
CA GLU A 142 -4.99 -6.20 -9.89
C GLU A 142 -6.51 -6.26 -9.78
N THR A 143 -7.10 -5.52 -8.84
CA THR A 143 -8.54 -5.51 -8.58
C THR A 143 -9.26 -4.39 -9.34
N GLN A 144 -8.52 -3.48 -9.98
CA GLN A 144 -9.02 -2.25 -10.59
C GLN A 144 -9.87 -1.40 -9.63
N GLN A 145 -9.64 -1.54 -8.32
CA GLN A 145 -10.35 -0.79 -7.29
C GLN A 145 -9.69 0.56 -7.08
N LEU A 146 -10.50 1.61 -7.02
CA LEU A 146 -10.05 2.97 -6.74
C LEU A 146 -10.34 3.31 -5.28
N PHE A 147 -9.32 3.61 -4.51
CA PHE A 147 -9.40 4.00 -3.11
C PHE A 147 -9.15 5.49 -2.97
N CYS A 148 -10.16 6.26 -2.61
CA CYS A 148 -9.98 7.68 -2.35
C CYS A 148 -9.91 7.93 -0.84
N PRO A 149 -9.10 8.91 -0.41
CA PRO A 149 -9.10 9.33 0.99
C PRO A 149 -10.49 9.85 1.38
N GLU A 150 -10.93 9.53 2.59
CA GLU A 150 -12.14 10.14 3.15
C GLU A 150 -11.88 11.65 3.36
N SER A 151 -12.66 12.50 2.68
CA SER A 151 -12.59 13.97 2.76
C SER A 151 -13.18 14.50 4.06
#